data_AF-A0ABD5DG98-F1
#
_entry.id   AF-A0ABD5DG98-F1
#
_cell.length_a   1.000
_cell.length_b   1.000
_cell.length_c   1.000
_cell.angle_alpha   90.00
_cell.angle_beta   90.00
_cell.angle_gamma   90.00
#
_symmetry.space_group_name_H-M   'P 1'
#
loop_
_entity.id
_entity.type
_entity.pdbx_description
1 polymer ?
#
loop_
_entity_poly.entity_id
_entity_poly.type
_entity_poly.pdbx_seq_one_letter_code
_entity_poly.pdbx_strand_id
1 'polypeptide(L)' 'FTPAERAALAWAESVTDIAASHAEDEVYQPLREHFTPRQISDLTFAVSLMNAFTRLAVAMRL' A
#
# COMPACT_ATOMS: atom_id res chain seq x y z
N PHE A 1 15.96 -2.94 4.16
CA PHE A 1 14.82 -3.50 3.41
C PHE A 1 15.30 -4.47 2.34
N THR A 2 14.76 -5.68 2.31
CA THR A 2 14.91 -6.66 1.23
C THR A 2 14.23 -6.16 -0.06
N PRO A 3 14.50 -6.75 -1.24
CA PRO A 3 13.76 -6.41 -2.47
C PRO A 3 12.23 -6.50 -2.30
N ALA A 4 11.76 -7.57 -1.64
CA ALA A 4 10.35 -7.75 -1.31
C ALA A 4 9.80 -6.65 -0.39
N GLU A 5 10.53 -6.28 0.66
CA GLU A 5 10.13 -5.20 1.56
C GLU A 5 10.11 -3.84 0.85
N ARG A 6 11.05 -3.58 -0.05
CA ARG A 6 11.06 -2.35 -0.85
C ARG A 6 9.87 -2.26 -1.79
N ALA A 7 9.52 -3.35 -2.48
CA ALA A 7 8.34 -3.41 -3.33
C ALA A 7 7.05 -3.17 -2.52
N ALA A 8 6.93 -3.81 -1.35
CA ALA A 8 5.78 -3.60 -0.47
C ALA A 8 5.67 -2.16 0.05
N LEU A 9 6.80 -1.52 0.39
CA LEU A 9 6.84 -0.12 0.83
C LEU A 9 6.45 0.84 -0.30
N ALA A 10 7.02 0.68 -1.51
CA ALA A 10 6.67 1.50 -2.66
C ALA A 10 5.17 1.42 -2.98
N TRP A 11 4.59 0.22 -2.90
CA TRP A 11 3.16 0.03 -3.04
C TRP A 11 2.36 0.72 -1.93
N ALA A 12 2.80 0.62 -0.68
CA ALA A 12 2.13 1.27 0.45
C ALA A 12 2.14 2.79 0.31
N GLU A 13 3.26 3.39 -0.12
CA GLU A 13 3.37 4.83 -0.40
C GLU A 13 2.40 5.26 -1.51
N SER A 14 2.39 4.53 -2.63
CA SER A 14 1.48 4.81 -3.74
C SER A 14 0.01 4.72 -3.31
N VAL A 15 -0.40 3.64 -2.64
CA VAL A 15 -1.80 3.48 -2.17
C VAL A 15 -2.17 4.53 -1.12
N THR A 16 -1.22 5.02 -0.33
CA THR A 16 -1.47 6.09 0.64
C THR A 16 -1.80 7.41 -0.03
N ASP A 17 -1.09 7.76 -1.09
CA ASP A 17 -1.36 8.95 -1.92
C ASP A 17 -2.03 8.59 -3.25
N ILE A 18 -3.00 7.66 -3.23
CA ILE A 18 -3.60 7.11 -4.45
C ILE A 18 -4.31 8.16 -5.31
N ALA A 19 -4.71 9.29 -4.72
CA ALA A 19 -5.32 10.40 -5.45
C ALA A 19 -4.33 11.07 -6.43
N ALA A 20 -3.04 11.08 -6.11
CA ALA A 20 -1.99 11.62 -6.97
C ALA A 20 -1.22 10.53 -7.70
N SER A 21 -0.96 9.39 -7.06
CA SER A 21 -0.10 8.33 -7.60
C SER A 21 -0.80 7.38 -8.57
N HIS A 22 -2.14 7.34 -8.54
CA HIS A 22 -2.99 6.45 -9.35
C HIS A 22 -2.71 4.94 -9.25
N ALA A 23 -1.81 4.51 -8.38
CA ALA A 23 -1.39 3.12 -8.25
C ALA A 23 -0.98 2.49 -9.60
N GLU A 24 -0.11 3.19 -10.33
CA GLU A 24 0.32 2.78 -11.67
C GLU A 24 1.02 1.41 -11.70
N ASP A 25 1.05 0.80 -12.89
CA ASP A 25 1.64 -0.53 -13.11
C ASP A 25 3.12 -0.59 -12.69
N GLU A 26 3.87 0.51 -12.78
CA GLU A 26 5.28 0.56 -12.41
C GLU A 26 5.52 0.21 -10.93
N VAL A 27 4.59 0.55 -10.04
CA VAL A 27 4.67 0.18 -8.61
C VAL A 27 3.98 -1.16 -8.31
N TYR A 28 3.06 -1.62 -9.17
CA TYR A 28 2.36 -2.89 -9.00
C TYR A 28 3.16 -4.10 -9.50
N GLN A 29 3.78 -4.02 -10.68
CA GLN A 29 4.49 -5.17 -11.28
C GLN A 29 5.62 -5.73 -10.39
N PRO A 30 6.45 -4.91 -9.72
CA PRO A 30 7.50 -5.42 -8.83
C PRO A 30 6.97 -6.27 -7.68
N LEU A 31 5.72 -6.07 -7.24
CA LEU A 31 5.11 -6.91 -6.20
C LEU A 31 4.95 -8.36 -6.67
N ARG A 32 4.66 -8.57 -7.96
CA ARG A 32 4.38 -9.91 -8.51
C ARG A 32 5.62 -10.80 -8.54
N GLU A 33 6.81 -10.22 -8.44
CA GLU A 33 8.08 -10.96 -8.32
C GLU A 33 8.28 -11.55 -6.93
N HIS A 34 7.59 -11.02 -5.92
CA HIS A 34 7.83 -11.32 -4.51
C HIS A 34 6.60 -11.84 -3.75
N PHE A 35 5.41 -11.54 -4.25
CA PHE A 35 4.14 -11.82 -3.59
C PHE A 35 3.15 -12.49 -4.55
N THR A 36 2.39 -13.44 -4.02
CA THR A 36 1.23 -14.01 -4.71
C THR A 36 0.11 -12.96 -4.82
N PRO A 37 -0.83 -13.11 -5.76
CA PRO A 37 -1.97 -12.20 -5.88
C PRO A 37 -2.77 -12.05 -4.57
N ARG A 38 -2.88 -13.14 -3.79
CA ARG A 38 -3.52 -13.12 -2.47
C ARG A 38 -2.73 -12.24 -1.48
N GLN A 39 -1.42 -12.41 -1.41
CA GLN A 39 -0.58 -11.59 -0.53
C GLN A 39 -0.60 -10.11 -0.92
N ILE A 40 -0.67 -9.80 -2.21
CA ILE A 40 -0.81 -8.41 -2.69
C ILE A 40 -2.16 -7.82 -2.25
N SER A 41 -3.24 -8.61 -2.36
CA SER A 41 -4.56 -8.22 -1.83
C SER A 41 -4.49 -7.95 -0.33
N ASP A 42 -3.95 -8.89 0.44
CA ASP A 42 -3.82 -8.78 1.90
C ASP A 42 -2.98 -7.55 2.30
N LEU A 43 -1.86 -7.29 1.60
CA LEU A 43 -1.04 -6.09 1.78
C LEU A 43 -1.84 -4.81 1.52
N THR A 44 -2.59 -4.76 0.43
CA THR A 44 -3.41 -3.60 0.05
C THR A 44 -4.51 -3.34 1.09
N PHE A 45 -5.13 -4.39 1.62
CA PHE A 45 -6.07 -4.28 2.73
C PHE A 45 -5.42 -3.71 3.98
N ALA A 46 -4.24 -4.19 4.37
CA ALA A 46 -3.52 -3.69 5.53
C ALA A 46 -3.21 -2.18 5.40
N VAL A 47 -2.69 -1.75 4.25
CA VAL A 47 -2.40 -0.33 3.96
C VAL A 47 -3.69 0.50 4.01
N SER A 48 -4.77 0.01 3.38
CA SER A 48 -6.05 0.72 3.32
C SER A 48 -6.67 0.90 4.71
N LEU A 49 -6.63 -0.14 5.55
CA LEU A 49 -7.12 -0.10 6.92
C LEU A 49 -6.33 0.90 7.77
N MET A 50 -4.99 0.89 7.67
CA MET A 50 -4.16 1.85 8.38
C MET A 50 -4.46 3.28 7.95
N ASN A 51 -4.60 3.53 6.65
CA ASN A 51 -4.96 4.84 6.15
C ASN A 51 -6.37 5.27 6.59
N ALA A 52 -7.33 4.34 6.70
CA ALA A 52 -8.65 4.63 7.26
C ALA A 52 -8.57 5.02 8.74
N PHE A 53 -7.83 4.26 9.56
CA PHE A 53 -7.66 4.57 10.98
C PHE A 53 -6.95 5.89 11.21
N THR A 54 -5.88 6.19 10.45
CA THR A 54 -5.20 7.49 10.52
C THR A 54 -6.17 8.63 10.21
N ARG A 55 -7.00 8.50 9.17
CA ARG A 55 -8.01 9.51 8.82
C ARG A 55 -9.06 9.68 9.91
N LEU A 56 -9.54 8.58 10.51
CA LEU A 56 -10.48 8.62 11.62
C LEU A 56 -9.88 9.31 12.84
N ALA A 57 -8.65 8.95 13.24
CA ALA A 57 -7.98 9.56 14.39
C ALA A 57 -7.84 11.07 14.22
N VAL A 58 -7.36 11.52 13.05
CA VAL A 58 -7.20 12.95 12.74
C VAL A 58 -8.55 13.68 12.68
N ALA A 59 -9.54 13.13 11.98
CA ALA A 59 -10.85 13.76 11.82
C ALA A 59 -11.62 13.87 13.15
N MET A 60 -11.48 12.87 14.02
CA MET A 60 -12.17 12.80 15.31
C MET A 60 -11.38 13.41 16.46
N ARG A 61 -10.15 13.87 16.23
CA ARG A 61 -9.22 14.42 17.24
C ARG A 61 -8.96 13.46 18.40
N LEU A 62 -8.73 12.18 18.06
CA LEU A 62 -8.36 11.12 19.01
C LEU A 62 -6.87 11.15 19.36
#